data_AF-A0AAN9X9I9-F1
#
_entry.id   AF-A0AAN9X9I9-F1
#
_cell.length_a   1.000
_cell.length_b   1.000
_cell.length_c   1.000
_cell.angle_alpha   90.00
_cell.angle_beta   90.00
_cell.angle_gamma   90.00
#
_symmetry.space_group_name_H-M   'P 1'
#
loop_
_entity.id
_entity.type
_entity.pdbx_description
1 polymer ?
#
loop_
_entity_poly.entity_id
_entity_poly.type
_entity_poly.pdbx_seq_one_letter_code
_entity_poly.pdbx_strand_id
1 'polypeptide(L)'
;MAFPTAIKICHFFLTRSLHSQLLIAFSSDHIFSLFIRLKLTAMSEKALKDLNTFVGTERKNEDYSKACLSKPSVDNAVENIEEREKKKNCSSLVSPAVNGNQAVTACSGVEVVNAEVEYIESENLNDLEDIDTCLKTLLTGLDSKDWVLVCDTLNNVRRLSIFHKEAMLDMLGDVVTSIAKSLKSPRSAVCKTAIMTSADIFSAYNDLIIDSLDPLLVQLLLKSSQDKRFVCEAAEKALISMTTWISPISLLPKLQPYLNNKNPRIRAKASMCFSRSVPQLGAEGIKTYGIDKLIQVAASQLSDQLPESREAARALLLELQKVYEKFHDIVPVTVSEHTVNENSVDEHTSSENSVNEHSVDENTVNEHPEIRSWESFCQSKLSPLSAQAVLRVTNIAREGLVS
;
A
#
# COMPACT_ATOMS: atom_id res chain seq x y z
N MET A 1 -2.98 58.33 23.28
CA MET A 1 -3.80 57.12 23.49
C MET A 1 -3.30 56.03 22.55
N ALA A 2 -2.45 55.12 23.04
CA ALA A 2 -1.96 53.98 22.26
C ALA A 2 -1.93 52.76 23.19
N PHE A 3 -3.08 52.15 23.40
CA PHE A 3 -3.23 50.95 24.22
C PHE A 3 -4.25 49.92 23.68
N PRO A 4 -4.20 49.48 22.40
CA PRO A 4 -4.91 48.25 22.03
C PRO A 4 -4.06 47.14 21.39
N THR A 5 -2.77 47.35 21.11
CA THR A 5 -1.99 46.35 20.34
C THR A 5 -1.26 45.33 21.23
N ALA A 6 -0.88 45.70 22.46
CA ALA A 6 -0.11 44.82 23.35
C ALA A 6 -0.94 43.66 23.94
N ILE A 7 -2.24 43.85 24.16
CA ILE A 7 -3.12 42.83 24.76
C ILE A 7 -3.39 41.67 23.79
N LYS A 8 -3.43 41.93 22.47
CA LYS A 8 -3.63 40.87 21.46
C LYS A 8 -2.44 39.93 21.33
N ILE A 9 -1.22 40.45 21.57
CA ILE A 9 0.01 39.64 21.47
C ILE A 9 0.12 38.72 22.70
N CYS A 10 -0.18 39.20 23.91
CA CYS A 10 -0.18 38.34 25.11
C CYS A 10 -1.22 37.20 25.04
N HIS A 11 -2.41 37.45 24.49
CA HIS A 11 -3.43 36.40 24.34
C HIS A 11 -3.04 35.35 23.29
N PHE A 12 -2.29 35.75 22.25
CA PHE A 12 -1.77 34.84 21.22
C PHE A 12 -0.64 33.94 21.75
N PHE A 13 0.19 34.43 22.67
CA PHE A 13 1.25 33.63 23.28
C PHE A 13 0.75 32.69 24.39
N LEU A 14 -0.26 33.08 25.17
CA LEU A 14 -0.84 32.18 26.19
C LEU A 14 -1.64 31.02 25.56
N THR A 15 -2.37 31.26 24.47
CA THR A 15 -3.11 30.20 23.76
C THR A 15 -2.19 29.20 23.09
N ARG A 16 -1.01 29.63 22.58
CA ARG A 16 -0.01 28.73 22.01
C ARG A 16 0.72 27.88 23.07
N SER A 17 0.95 28.44 24.25
CA SER A 17 1.58 27.72 25.37
C SER A 17 0.67 26.62 25.94
N LEU A 18 -0.62 26.91 26.09
CA LEU A 18 -1.62 25.92 26.52
C LEU A 18 -1.87 24.84 25.45
N HIS A 19 -1.80 25.17 24.15
CA HIS A 19 -1.86 24.17 23.08
C HIS A 19 -0.64 23.24 23.07
N SER A 20 0.54 23.76 23.39
CA SER A 20 1.76 22.94 23.47
C SER A 20 1.78 22.02 24.70
N GLN A 21 1.10 22.37 25.79
CA GLN A 21 0.99 21.50 26.98
C GLN A 21 -0.16 20.48 26.86
N LEU A 22 -1.24 20.78 26.13
CA LEU A 22 -2.33 19.82 25.91
C LEU A 22 -1.98 18.73 24.88
N LEU A 23 -1.01 19.00 24.00
CA LEU A 23 -0.50 18.01 23.01
C LEU A 23 0.38 16.91 23.61
N ILE A 24 0.84 17.06 24.86
CA ILE A 24 1.72 16.09 25.51
C ILE A 24 0.92 15.03 26.30
N ALA A 25 -0.40 15.17 26.42
CA ALA A 25 -1.20 14.37 27.34
C ALA A 25 -2.40 13.63 26.72
N PHE A 26 -2.33 13.12 25.48
CA PHE A 26 -3.34 12.17 24.99
C PHE A 26 -2.74 11.13 24.02
N SER A 27 -3.10 9.86 24.26
CA SER A 27 -2.60 8.67 23.56
C SER A 27 -2.53 8.84 22.03
N SER A 28 -1.37 8.48 21.47
CA SER A 28 -0.97 8.67 20.07
C SER A 28 -1.92 8.08 19.02
N ASP A 29 -2.80 7.15 19.40
CA ASP A 29 -3.70 6.46 18.48
C ASP A 29 -4.87 7.34 18.00
N HIS A 30 -5.36 8.26 18.85
CA HIS A 30 -6.55 9.05 18.54
C HIS A 30 -6.24 10.24 17.61
N ILE A 31 -5.04 10.82 17.73
CA ILE A 31 -4.58 11.90 16.85
C ILE A 31 -4.22 11.35 15.47
N PHE A 32 -3.65 10.16 15.38
CA PHE A 32 -3.37 9.51 14.11
C PHE A 32 -4.66 9.18 13.34
N SER A 33 -5.66 8.61 14.02
CA SER A 33 -6.99 8.36 13.44
C SER A 33 -7.69 9.65 12.98
N LEU A 34 -7.61 10.71 13.78
CA LEU A 34 -8.20 12.01 13.44
C LEU A 34 -7.48 12.67 12.26
N PHE A 35 -6.15 12.55 12.18
CA PHE A 35 -5.35 13.09 11.07
C PHE A 35 -5.64 12.36 9.75
N ILE A 36 -5.80 11.03 9.78
CA ILE A 36 -6.22 10.24 8.61
C ILE A 36 -7.64 10.61 8.17
N ARG A 37 -8.59 10.75 9.11
CA ARG A 37 -9.96 11.19 8.82
C ARG A 37 -9.98 12.59 8.19
N LEU A 38 -9.24 13.55 8.74
CA LEU A 38 -9.15 14.91 8.20
C LEU A 38 -8.59 14.91 6.76
N LYS A 39 -7.61 14.05 6.49
CA LYS A 39 -6.98 13.94 5.18
C LYS A 39 -7.91 13.32 4.13
N LEU A 40 -8.78 12.37 4.52
CA LEU A 40 -9.84 11.85 3.66
C LEU A 40 -10.93 12.91 3.38
N THR A 41 -11.37 13.65 4.39
CA THR A 41 -12.39 14.71 4.21
C THR A 41 -11.90 15.81 3.27
N ALA A 42 -10.63 16.21 3.38
CA ALA A 42 -10.03 17.20 2.49
C ALA A 42 -9.92 16.73 1.02
N MET A 43 -9.75 15.42 0.77
CA MET A 43 -9.75 14.85 -0.58
C MET A 43 -11.16 14.76 -1.18
N SER A 44 -12.18 14.51 -0.34
CA SER A 44 -13.59 14.53 -0.74
C SER A 44 -14.07 15.93 -1.13
N GLU A 45 -13.65 16.96 -0.40
CA GLU A 45 -14.00 18.36 -0.73
C GLU A 45 -13.36 18.85 -2.04
N LYS A 46 -12.19 18.31 -2.39
CA LYS A 46 -11.51 18.62 -3.66
C LYS A 46 -12.23 17.98 -4.85
N ALA A 47 -12.73 16.74 -4.69
CA ALA A 47 -13.53 16.06 -5.71
C ALA A 47 -14.91 16.70 -5.93
N LEU A 48 -15.53 17.27 -4.89
CA LEU A 48 -16.83 17.95 -5.00
C LEU A 48 -16.75 19.30 -5.74
N LYS A 49 -15.58 19.96 -5.74
CA LYS A 49 -15.36 21.22 -6.45
C LYS A 49 -15.20 21.02 -7.96
N ASP A 50 -14.69 19.86 -8.40
CA ASP A 50 -14.44 19.58 -9.82
C ASP A 50 -15.70 19.16 -10.60
N LEU A 51 -16.83 18.89 -9.93
CA LEU A 51 -18.11 18.53 -10.55
C LEU A 51 -19.03 19.73 -10.85
N ASN A 52 -18.74 20.92 -10.34
CA ASN A 52 -19.61 22.10 -10.50
C ASN A 52 -19.26 22.97 -11.73
N THR A 53 -18.56 22.46 -12.75
CA THR A 53 -18.17 23.27 -13.92
C THR A 53 -18.43 22.62 -15.28
N PHE A 54 -19.43 21.74 -15.43
CA PHE A 54 -19.90 21.37 -16.77
C PHE A 54 -21.43 21.23 -16.84
N VAL A 55 -22.09 22.33 -17.23
CA VAL A 55 -23.44 22.33 -17.78
C VAL A 55 -23.41 23.05 -19.13
N GLY A 56 -23.76 22.29 -20.17
CA GLY A 56 -24.37 22.76 -21.41
C GLY A 56 -23.41 23.24 -22.51
N THR A 57 -23.37 22.50 -23.63
CA THR A 57 -23.84 22.99 -24.95
C THR A 57 -23.92 21.81 -25.92
N GLU A 58 -25.13 21.46 -26.35
CA GLU A 58 -25.39 20.56 -27.48
C GLU A 58 -25.04 21.25 -28.82
N ARG A 59 -24.53 20.49 -29.80
CA ARG A 59 -24.94 20.52 -31.23
C ARG A 59 -24.17 19.54 -32.14
N LYS A 60 -24.95 18.62 -32.73
CA LYS A 60 -25.01 18.07 -34.12
C LYS A 60 -23.76 17.90 -35.03
N ASN A 61 -23.73 16.68 -35.57
CA ASN A 61 -23.59 16.24 -36.98
C ASN A 61 -22.23 15.95 -37.66
N GLU A 62 -22.21 14.73 -38.21
CA GLU A 62 -21.77 14.26 -39.55
C GLU A 62 -20.29 13.97 -39.89
N ASP A 63 -20.12 12.70 -40.31
CA ASP A 63 -19.24 12.11 -41.34
C ASP A 63 -17.74 12.43 -41.39
N TYR A 64 -16.91 11.38 -41.44
CA TYR A 64 -16.29 10.93 -42.70
C TYR A 64 -15.54 9.60 -42.52
N SER A 65 -15.58 8.82 -43.59
CA SER A 65 -15.23 7.42 -43.77
C SER A 65 -13.79 7.15 -44.22
N LYS A 66 -13.34 5.88 -44.02
CA LYS A 66 -12.35 5.11 -44.84
C LYS A 66 -10.88 5.61 -44.78
N ALA A 67 -9.83 4.81 -44.96
CA ALA A 67 -9.67 3.48 -45.54
C ALA A 67 -8.44 2.76 -44.95
N CYS A 68 -8.54 1.44 -44.82
CA CYS A 68 -7.40 0.52 -44.77
C CYS A 68 -7.06 0.14 -46.21
N LEU A 69 -5.78 0.08 -46.58
CA LEU A 69 -5.31 -0.44 -47.86
C LEU A 69 -4.36 -1.62 -47.69
N SER A 70 -4.42 -2.45 -48.72
CA SER A 70 -4.11 -3.87 -48.89
C SER A 70 -2.64 -4.22 -49.16
N LYS A 71 -2.29 -5.50 -48.90
CA LYS A 71 -1.07 -6.23 -49.30
C LYS A 71 -0.92 -6.37 -50.84
N PRO A 72 0.25 -6.84 -51.33
CA PRO A 72 0.39 -8.25 -51.81
C PRO A 72 1.75 -8.92 -51.50
N SER A 73 1.80 -10.20 -51.04
CA SER A 73 2.26 -11.48 -51.68
C SER A 73 3.76 -11.55 -52.11
N VAL A 74 4.54 -12.60 -51.82
CA VAL A 74 4.63 -13.91 -52.54
C VAL A 74 5.29 -15.02 -51.67
N ASP A 75 4.94 -16.27 -52.01
CA ASP A 75 5.15 -17.61 -51.43
C ASP A 75 6.59 -18.15 -51.19
N ASN A 76 6.70 -19.15 -50.30
CA ASN A 76 7.13 -20.52 -50.63
C ASN A 76 6.82 -21.54 -49.51
N ALA A 77 6.48 -22.75 -49.92
CA ALA A 77 5.85 -23.84 -49.17
C ALA A 77 6.81 -24.84 -48.49
N VAL A 78 6.29 -25.66 -47.55
CA VAL A 78 6.21 -27.15 -47.58
C VAL A 78 5.99 -27.72 -46.15
N GLU A 79 4.81 -28.36 -45.96
CA GLU A 79 4.41 -29.62 -45.22
C GLU A 79 5.07 -30.03 -43.87
N ASN A 80 4.44 -30.68 -42.87
CA ASN A 80 3.20 -31.49 -42.74
C ASN A 80 2.93 -31.86 -41.23
N ILE A 81 1.65 -32.16 -40.88
CA ILE A 81 1.13 -33.19 -39.91
C ILE A 81 1.39 -32.96 -38.37
N GLU A 82 0.47 -33.05 -37.38
CA GLU A 82 -0.79 -33.78 -37.11
C GLU A 82 -1.54 -33.05 -35.94
N GLU A 83 -2.78 -32.57 -36.07
CA GLU A 83 -4.08 -33.19 -35.70
C GLU A 83 -4.22 -33.78 -34.27
N ARG A 84 -5.00 -33.13 -33.38
CA ARG A 84 -6.29 -33.70 -32.91
C ARG A 84 -7.21 -32.70 -32.20
N GLU A 85 -8.34 -32.52 -32.85
CA GLU A 85 -9.56 -31.82 -32.45
C GLU A 85 -10.31 -32.48 -31.28
N LYS A 86 -11.17 -31.69 -30.60
CA LYS A 86 -12.66 -31.82 -30.59
C LYS A 86 -13.25 -31.07 -29.38
N LYS A 87 -14.38 -30.33 -29.44
CA LYS A 87 -15.27 -29.92 -30.54
C LYS A 87 -16.33 -28.94 -29.98
N LYS A 88 -16.50 -27.80 -30.67
CA LYS A 88 -17.73 -27.07 -31.11
C LYS A 88 -18.85 -26.72 -30.09
N ASN A 89 -19.29 -25.46 -29.96
CA ASN A 89 -20.07 -24.56 -30.87
C ASN A 89 -21.48 -25.13 -31.20
N CYS A 90 -22.59 -24.38 -31.35
CA CYS A 90 -22.81 -22.98 -31.78
C CYS A 90 -24.27 -22.52 -31.54
N SER A 91 -24.56 -21.25 -31.89
CA SER A 91 -25.86 -20.54 -31.87
C SER A 91 -26.76 -20.74 -33.12
N SER A 92 -28.01 -20.25 -33.03
CA SER A 92 -28.76 -19.44 -34.04
C SER A 92 -30.21 -19.87 -34.37
N LEU A 93 -31.04 -18.85 -34.66
CA LEU A 93 -32.51 -18.72 -34.80
C LEU A 93 -33.17 -19.32 -36.07
N VAL A 94 -34.50 -19.56 -35.98
CA VAL A 94 -35.64 -19.14 -36.87
C VAL A 94 -36.75 -20.22 -36.98
N SER A 95 -38.02 -19.78 -36.84
CA SER A 95 -39.30 -20.54 -36.90
C SER A 95 -39.84 -20.78 -38.34
N PRO A 96 -40.92 -21.58 -38.55
CA PRO A 96 -42.29 -20.99 -38.62
C PRO A 96 -43.52 -21.84 -38.15
N ALA A 97 -44.56 -21.10 -37.73
CA ALA A 97 -46.04 -21.20 -37.82
C ALA A 97 -46.92 -22.49 -37.64
N VAL A 98 -47.77 -22.41 -36.58
CA VAL A 98 -49.27 -22.47 -36.45
C VAL A 98 -50.10 -23.77 -36.68
N ASN A 99 -50.85 -24.10 -35.60
CA ASN A 99 -52.25 -24.58 -35.42
C ASN A 99 -52.35 -25.99 -34.77
N GLY A 100 -53.07 -26.27 -33.69
CA GLY A 100 -53.92 -25.54 -32.75
C GLY A 100 -54.49 -26.55 -31.72
N ASN A 101 -54.82 -26.08 -30.51
CA ASN A 101 -55.91 -26.49 -29.61
C ASN A 101 -55.55 -26.44 -28.12
N GLN A 102 -56.42 -25.78 -27.37
CA GLN A 102 -56.33 -25.29 -26.00
C GLN A 102 -56.15 -26.37 -24.92
N ALA A 103 -55.29 -26.08 -23.95
CA ALA A 103 -55.57 -26.31 -22.54
C ALA A 103 -54.98 -25.16 -21.73
N VAL A 104 -55.85 -24.40 -21.06
CA VAL A 104 -55.49 -23.30 -20.16
C VAL A 104 -54.92 -23.90 -18.88
N THR A 105 -53.67 -23.60 -18.55
CA THR A 105 -53.17 -23.57 -17.17
C THR A 105 -52.05 -22.53 -17.09
N ALA A 106 -52.23 -21.58 -16.18
CA ALA A 106 -51.46 -20.36 -16.04
C ALA A 106 -49.95 -20.63 -15.82
N CYS A 107 -49.11 -20.08 -16.70
CA CYS A 107 -47.69 -19.91 -16.46
C CYS A 107 -47.51 -18.78 -15.43
N SER A 108 -47.23 -19.13 -14.18
CA SER A 108 -46.53 -18.19 -13.30
C SER A 108 -45.07 -18.19 -13.73
N GLY A 109 -44.70 -17.19 -14.51
CA GLY A 109 -43.31 -16.91 -14.84
C GLY A 109 -42.57 -16.63 -13.54
N VAL A 110 -41.64 -17.52 -13.19
CA VAL A 110 -40.54 -17.14 -12.31
C VAL A 110 -39.73 -16.16 -13.15
N GLU A 111 -39.97 -14.87 -12.94
CA GLU A 111 -38.97 -13.86 -13.24
C GLU A 111 -37.70 -14.31 -12.53
N VAL A 112 -36.73 -14.80 -13.31
CA VAL A 112 -35.35 -14.86 -12.86
C VAL A 112 -34.93 -13.40 -12.73
N VAL A 113 -35.26 -12.81 -11.60
CA VAL A 113 -34.67 -11.56 -11.14
C VAL A 113 -33.17 -11.83 -11.18
N ASN A 114 -32.48 -11.21 -12.13
CA ASN A 114 -31.04 -11.09 -12.04
C ASN A 114 -30.81 -10.33 -10.73
N ALA A 115 -30.44 -11.06 -9.67
CA ALA A 115 -30.10 -10.49 -8.39
C ALA A 115 -28.80 -9.68 -8.60
N GLU A 116 -28.95 -8.43 -9.01
CA GLU A 116 -27.84 -7.51 -9.17
C GLU A 116 -27.39 -7.10 -7.77
N VAL A 117 -26.14 -7.45 -7.44
CA VAL A 117 -25.55 -7.07 -6.16
C VAL A 117 -25.08 -5.63 -6.26
N GLU A 118 -25.74 -4.75 -5.51
CA GLU A 118 -25.33 -3.36 -5.35
C GLU A 118 -24.05 -3.26 -4.50
N TYR A 119 -23.08 -2.46 -4.95
CA TYR A 119 -21.81 -2.27 -4.24
C TYR A 119 -21.78 -0.90 -3.56
N ILE A 120 -22.18 -0.88 -2.29
CA ILE A 120 -22.24 0.34 -1.47
C ILE A 120 -20.88 0.57 -0.79
N GLU A 121 -20.32 1.78 -0.92
CA GLU A 121 -19.10 2.18 -0.21
C GLU A 121 -19.31 2.22 1.30
N SER A 122 -18.25 2.03 2.08
CA SER A 122 -18.34 1.80 3.53
C SER A 122 -18.91 3.00 4.28
N GLU A 123 -18.65 4.20 3.80
CA GLU A 123 -19.14 5.48 4.34
C GLU A 123 -20.66 5.65 4.14
N ASN A 124 -21.26 4.89 3.22
CA ASN A 124 -22.66 4.96 2.85
C ASN A 124 -23.49 3.80 3.41
N LEU A 125 -22.88 2.93 4.23
CA LEU A 125 -23.59 1.82 4.87
C LEU A 125 -24.47 2.33 6.02
N ASN A 126 -25.63 1.71 6.17
CA ASN A 126 -26.55 1.99 7.29
C ASN A 126 -26.38 0.97 8.40
N ASP A 127 -26.74 1.36 9.63
CA ASP A 127 -26.69 0.48 10.80
C ASP A 127 -27.72 -0.66 10.72
N LEU A 128 -27.48 -1.76 11.45
CA LEU A 128 -28.34 -2.94 11.57
C LEU A 128 -29.44 -2.75 12.63
N GLU A 129 -30.64 -3.23 12.32
CA GLU A 129 -31.79 -3.15 13.23
C GLU A 129 -31.78 -4.26 14.30
N ASP A 130 -31.39 -5.50 13.93
CA ASP A 130 -31.33 -6.66 14.84
C ASP A 130 -29.93 -7.30 14.83
N ILE A 131 -29.11 -6.88 15.79
CA ILE A 131 -27.72 -7.30 15.94
C ILE A 131 -27.64 -8.76 16.41
N ASP A 132 -28.49 -9.17 17.36
CA ASP A 132 -28.45 -10.50 17.97
C ASP A 132 -28.79 -11.60 16.97
N THR A 133 -29.85 -11.39 16.17
CA THR A 133 -30.23 -12.35 15.13
C THR A 133 -29.18 -12.40 14.03
N CYS A 134 -28.60 -11.25 13.67
CA CYS A 134 -27.51 -11.16 12.70
C CYS A 134 -26.30 -11.98 13.17
N LEU A 135 -25.82 -11.79 14.40
CA LEU A 135 -24.68 -12.51 14.96
C LEU A 135 -24.91 -14.03 15.01
N LYS A 136 -26.10 -14.47 15.45
CA LYS A 136 -26.46 -15.90 15.53
C LYS A 136 -26.45 -16.60 14.18
N THR A 137 -26.78 -15.89 13.11
CA THR A 137 -26.90 -16.46 11.75
C THR A 137 -25.69 -16.18 10.87
N LEU A 138 -24.76 -15.33 11.32
CA LEU A 138 -23.64 -14.79 10.54
C LEU A 138 -22.78 -15.88 9.90
N LEU A 139 -22.24 -16.81 10.70
CA LEU A 139 -21.37 -17.87 10.20
C LEU A 139 -22.12 -18.81 9.25
N THR A 140 -23.37 -19.14 9.57
CA THR A 140 -24.21 -20.00 8.71
C THR A 140 -24.53 -19.35 7.37
N GLY A 141 -24.73 -18.02 7.35
CA GLY A 141 -24.95 -17.25 6.12
C GLY A 141 -23.69 -17.18 5.25
N LEU A 142 -22.51 -17.01 5.87
CA LEU A 142 -21.23 -16.97 5.15
C LEU A 142 -20.84 -18.33 4.53
N ASP A 143 -21.19 -19.44 5.18
CA ASP A 143 -20.96 -20.80 4.66
C ASP A 143 -22.10 -21.31 3.77
N SER A 144 -23.07 -20.46 3.41
CA SER A 144 -24.19 -20.83 2.55
C SER A 144 -23.76 -21.20 1.12
N LYS A 145 -24.52 -22.08 0.48
CA LYS A 145 -24.39 -22.36 -0.96
C LYS A 145 -25.07 -21.31 -1.83
N ASP A 146 -26.02 -20.57 -1.27
CA ASP A 146 -26.67 -19.45 -1.93
C ASP A 146 -25.74 -18.24 -1.92
N TRP A 147 -25.20 -17.92 -3.09
CA TRP A 147 -24.23 -16.86 -3.26
C TRP A 147 -24.80 -15.46 -3.02
N VAL A 148 -26.12 -15.28 -3.19
CA VAL A 148 -26.79 -14.01 -2.88
C VAL A 148 -26.80 -13.82 -1.36
N LEU A 149 -27.24 -14.84 -0.62
CA LEU A 149 -27.18 -14.83 0.84
C LEU A 149 -25.75 -14.62 1.36
N VAL A 150 -24.73 -15.19 0.72
CA VAL A 150 -23.32 -14.92 1.09
C VAL A 150 -22.97 -13.45 0.88
N CYS A 151 -23.38 -12.83 -0.23
CA CYS A 151 -23.16 -11.39 -0.45
C CYS A 151 -23.85 -10.53 0.61
N ASP A 152 -25.11 -10.84 0.92
CA ASP A 152 -25.88 -10.11 1.94
C ASP A 152 -25.25 -10.25 3.32
N THR A 153 -24.82 -11.47 3.66
CA THR A 153 -24.15 -11.76 4.93
C THR A 153 -22.80 -11.07 5.02
N LEU A 154 -22.01 -11.02 3.94
CA LEU A 154 -20.77 -10.24 3.88
C LEU A 154 -21.04 -8.74 4.09
N ASN A 155 -22.11 -8.19 3.51
CA ASN A 155 -22.51 -6.80 3.78
C ASN A 155 -22.92 -6.59 5.24
N ASN A 156 -23.53 -7.59 5.90
CA ASN A 156 -23.78 -7.53 7.34
C ASN A 156 -22.49 -7.55 8.15
N VAL A 157 -21.47 -8.34 7.76
CA VAL A 157 -20.13 -8.28 8.38
C VAL A 157 -19.53 -6.87 8.27
N ARG A 158 -19.68 -6.20 7.11
CA ARG A 158 -19.24 -4.81 6.93
C ARG A 158 -19.94 -3.86 7.90
N ARG A 159 -21.27 -3.95 8.01
CA ARG A 159 -22.08 -3.14 8.93
C ARG A 159 -21.69 -3.39 10.39
N LEU A 160 -21.53 -4.65 10.79
CA LEU A 160 -21.06 -5.03 12.13
C LEU A 160 -19.66 -4.45 12.40
N SER A 161 -18.74 -4.51 11.44
CA SER A 161 -17.38 -3.97 11.59
C SER A 161 -17.36 -2.45 11.80
N ILE A 162 -18.29 -1.72 11.19
CA ILE A 162 -18.36 -0.26 11.26
C ILE A 162 -19.10 0.20 12.51
N PHE A 163 -20.26 -0.40 12.82
CA PHE A 163 -21.17 0.09 13.85
C PHE A 163 -21.08 -0.69 15.17
N HIS A 164 -20.71 -1.98 15.12
CA HIS A 164 -20.80 -2.92 16.24
C HIS A 164 -19.55 -3.79 16.41
N LYS A 165 -18.35 -3.23 16.18
CA LYS A 165 -17.11 -4.00 16.10
C LYS A 165 -16.82 -4.90 17.31
N GLU A 166 -17.18 -4.44 18.51
CA GLU A 166 -16.96 -5.18 19.76
C GLU A 166 -17.77 -6.48 19.80
N ALA A 167 -18.94 -6.49 19.15
CA ALA A 167 -19.87 -7.61 19.19
C ALA A 167 -19.42 -8.82 18.34
N MET A 168 -18.44 -8.63 17.44
CA MET A 168 -17.91 -9.69 16.58
C MET A 168 -16.53 -10.20 17.03
N LEU A 169 -15.92 -9.62 18.07
CA LEU A 169 -14.56 -9.96 18.50
C LEU A 169 -14.38 -11.44 18.82
N ASP A 170 -15.31 -12.03 19.57
CA ASP A 170 -15.22 -13.44 20.02
C ASP A 170 -15.26 -14.46 18.87
N MET A 171 -15.79 -14.05 17.70
CA MET A 171 -15.90 -14.89 16.52
C MET A 171 -15.12 -14.37 15.31
N LEU A 172 -14.26 -13.36 15.51
CA LEU A 172 -13.55 -12.67 14.44
C LEU A 172 -12.69 -13.64 13.60
N GLY A 173 -12.01 -14.59 14.25
CA GLY A 173 -11.19 -15.60 13.56
C GLY A 173 -11.98 -16.49 12.60
N ASP A 174 -13.18 -16.91 13.01
CA ASP A 174 -14.08 -17.71 12.17
C ASP A 174 -14.64 -16.89 11.01
N VAL A 175 -15.01 -15.63 11.27
CA VAL A 175 -15.47 -14.70 10.25
C VAL A 175 -14.37 -14.44 9.20
N VAL A 176 -13.14 -14.14 9.64
CA VAL A 176 -11.99 -13.96 8.74
C VAL A 176 -11.74 -15.20 7.90
N THR A 177 -11.82 -16.38 8.51
CA THR A 177 -11.70 -17.66 7.79
C THR A 177 -12.76 -17.81 6.70
N SER A 178 -14.01 -17.45 6.99
CA SER A 178 -15.11 -17.50 6.02
C SER A 178 -15.00 -16.43 4.94
N ILE A 179 -14.50 -15.23 5.24
CA ILE A 179 -14.16 -14.21 4.23
C ILE A 179 -13.08 -14.76 3.28
N ALA A 180 -12.04 -15.40 3.81
CA ALA A 180 -10.98 -15.99 3.00
C ALA A 180 -11.48 -17.09 2.05
N LYS A 181 -12.51 -17.86 2.45
CA LYS A 181 -13.21 -18.78 1.55
C LYS A 181 -13.95 -18.02 0.44
N SER A 182 -14.70 -16.97 0.80
CA SER A 182 -15.47 -16.14 -0.15
C SER A 182 -14.58 -15.43 -1.18
N LEU A 183 -13.37 -15.01 -0.81
CA LEU A 183 -12.38 -14.45 -1.75
C LEU A 183 -11.98 -15.44 -2.86
N LYS A 184 -12.07 -16.74 -2.62
CA LYS A 184 -11.75 -17.78 -3.63
C LYS A 184 -12.92 -18.07 -4.57
N SER A 185 -14.10 -17.48 -4.33
CA SER A 185 -15.30 -17.72 -5.14
C SER A 185 -15.07 -17.35 -6.62
N PRO A 186 -15.55 -18.19 -7.57
CA PRO A 186 -15.49 -17.86 -9.00
C PRO A 186 -16.50 -16.77 -9.39
N ARG A 187 -17.49 -16.49 -8.53
CA ARG A 187 -18.48 -15.44 -8.76
C ARG A 187 -17.86 -14.10 -8.39
N SER A 188 -17.75 -13.19 -9.35
CA SER A 188 -17.16 -11.88 -9.09
C SER A 188 -17.94 -11.03 -8.10
N ALA A 189 -19.25 -11.24 -7.96
CA ALA A 189 -20.05 -10.56 -6.94
C ALA A 189 -19.57 -10.93 -5.54
N VAL A 190 -19.62 -12.23 -5.19
CA VAL A 190 -19.11 -12.74 -3.90
C VAL A 190 -17.66 -12.34 -3.67
N CYS A 191 -16.80 -12.52 -4.68
CA CYS A 191 -15.39 -12.17 -4.56
C CYS A 191 -15.18 -10.67 -4.28
N LYS A 192 -15.88 -9.77 -4.98
CA LYS A 192 -15.74 -8.33 -4.77
C LYS A 192 -16.33 -7.90 -3.43
N THR A 193 -17.50 -8.42 -3.04
CA THR A 193 -18.08 -8.12 -1.72
C THR A 193 -17.15 -8.59 -0.60
N ALA A 194 -16.52 -9.75 -0.73
CA ALA A 194 -15.53 -10.25 0.24
C ALA A 194 -14.26 -9.37 0.30
N ILE A 195 -13.82 -8.83 -0.85
CA ILE A 195 -12.70 -7.87 -0.89
C ILE A 195 -13.06 -6.57 -0.15
N MET A 196 -14.25 -6.02 -0.41
CA MET A 196 -14.74 -4.82 0.29
C MET A 196 -14.87 -5.09 1.80
N THR A 197 -15.38 -6.28 2.16
CA THR A 197 -15.45 -6.73 3.56
C THR A 197 -14.06 -6.81 4.19
N SER A 198 -13.06 -7.32 3.48
CA SER A 198 -11.67 -7.37 3.98
C SER A 198 -11.14 -5.97 4.29
N ALA A 199 -11.45 -4.97 3.44
CA ALA A 199 -11.05 -3.59 3.66
C ALA A 199 -11.64 -2.99 4.95
N ASP A 200 -12.91 -3.31 5.25
CA ASP A 200 -13.60 -2.87 6.48
C ASP A 200 -13.11 -3.63 7.72
N ILE A 201 -12.78 -4.91 7.59
CA ILE A 201 -12.14 -5.67 8.66
C ILE A 201 -10.79 -5.06 9.04
N PHE A 202 -9.97 -4.66 8.05
CA PHE A 202 -8.69 -4.03 8.33
C PHE A 202 -8.83 -2.71 9.10
N SER A 203 -9.79 -1.87 8.72
CA SER A 203 -10.02 -0.57 9.38
C SER A 203 -10.70 -0.67 10.73
N ALA A 204 -11.50 -1.72 10.96
CA ALA A 204 -12.21 -1.92 12.23
C ALA A 204 -11.34 -2.56 13.31
N TYR A 205 -10.52 -3.56 12.93
CA TYR A 205 -9.82 -4.44 13.87
C TYR A 205 -8.30 -4.27 13.88
N ASN A 206 -7.71 -3.59 12.89
CA ASN A 206 -6.28 -3.25 12.85
C ASN A 206 -5.39 -4.49 13.11
N ASP A 207 -4.53 -4.43 14.13
CA ASP A 207 -3.60 -5.49 14.50
C ASP A 207 -4.26 -6.74 15.09
N LEU A 208 -5.52 -6.66 15.54
CA LEU A 208 -6.22 -7.82 16.13
C LEU A 208 -6.38 -8.98 15.13
N ILE A 209 -6.31 -8.69 13.83
CA ILE A 209 -6.45 -9.70 12.77
C ILE A 209 -5.12 -10.33 12.36
N ILE A 210 -3.97 -9.89 12.89
CA ILE A 210 -2.64 -10.25 12.36
C ILE A 210 -2.38 -11.76 12.33
N ASP A 211 -2.86 -12.48 13.34
CA ASP A 211 -2.69 -13.94 13.46
C ASP A 211 -3.50 -14.71 12.41
N SER A 212 -4.55 -14.08 11.89
CA SER A 212 -5.46 -14.63 10.87
C SER A 212 -5.32 -13.95 9.50
N LEU A 213 -4.36 -13.04 9.33
CA LEU A 213 -4.21 -12.21 8.12
C LEU A 213 -3.78 -13.03 6.90
N ASP A 214 -2.93 -14.04 7.07
CA ASP A 214 -2.21 -14.69 5.96
C ASP A 214 -3.14 -15.22 4.85
N PRO A 215 -4.26 -15.92 5.15
CA PRO A 215 -5.21 -16.34 4.11
C PRO A 215 -5.83 -15.19 3.33
N LEU A 216 -6.13 -14.05 3.98
CA LEU A 216 -6.65 -12.86 3.31
C LEU A 216 -5.57 -12.22 2.43
N LEU A 217 -4.37 -12.04 2.97
CA LEU A 217 -3.24 -11.42 2.27
C LEU A 217 -2.90 -12.16 0.97
N VAL A 218 -2.78 -13.50 1.01
CA VAL A 218 -2.54 -14.32 -0.19
C VAL A 218 -3.61 -14.05 -1.24
N GLN A 219 -4.88 -14.08 -0.84
CA GLN A 219 -5.99 -13.91 -1.78
C GLN A 219 -6.03 -12.49 -2.34
N LEU A 220 -5.85 -11.46 -1.53
CA LEU A 220 -5.86 -10.07 -1.99
C LEU A 220 -4.73 -9.79 -2.98
N LEU A 221 -3.51 -10.29 -2.72
CA LEU A 221 -2.38 -10.18 -3.66
C LEU A 221 -2.65 -10.90 -4.98
N LEU A 222 -3.28 -12.07 -4.95
CA LEU A 222 -3.71 -12.79 -6.16
C LEU A 222 -4.78 -12.00 -6.93
N LYS A 223 -5.78 -11.46 -6.24
CA LYS A 223 -6.88 -10.72 -6.87
C LYS A 223 -6.46 -9.36 -7.40
N SER A 224 -5.49 -8.68 -6.80
CA SER A 224 -4.91 -7.44 -7.34
C SER A 224 -3.94 -7.69 -8.51
N SER A 225 -3.55 -8.95 -8.76
CA SER A 225 -2.63 -9.34 -9.84
C SER A 225 -3.34 -9.80 -11.13
N GLN A 226 -4.66 -9.85 -11.16
CA GLN A 226 -5.44 -10.34 -12.31
C GLN A 226 -5.79 -9.23 -13.32
N ASP A 227 -6.21 -9.61 -14.53
CA ASP A 227 -6.57 -8.65 -15.60
C ASP A 227 -8.02 -8.14 -15.51
N LYS A 228 -8.89 -8.76 -14.69
CA LYS A 228 -10.27 -8.30 -14.48
C LYS A 228 -10.30 -7.04 -13.62
N ARG A 229 -10.29 -5.88 -14.30
CA ARG A 229 -10.25 -4.52 -13.72
C ARG A 229 -11.14 -4.34 -12.49
N PHE A 230 -12.42 -4.70 -12.60
CA PHE A 230 -13.41 -4.53 -11.53
C PHE A 230 -13.05 -5.19 -10.19
N VAL A 231 -12.43 -6.37 -10.23
CA VAL A 231 -12.02 -7.11 -9.02
C VAL A 231 -10.62 -6.68 -8.60
N CYS A 232 -9.74 -6.43 -9.58
CA CYS A 232 -8.37 -5.99 -9.38
C CYS A 232 -8.30 -4.63 -8.64
N GLU A 233 -9.07 -3.64 -9.07
CA GLU A 233 -9.12 -2.31 -8.44
C GLU A 233 -9.68 -2.38 -7.02
N ALA A 234 -10.72 -3.19 -6.79
CA ALA A 234 -11.23 -3.42 -5.44
C ALA A 234 -10.17 -4.06 -4.53
N ALA A 235 -9.42 -5.04 -5.03
CA ALA A 235 -8.37 -5.71 -4.26
C ALA A 235 -7.22 -4.77 -3.94
N GLU A 236 -6.82 -3.90 -4.88
CA GLU A 236 -5.82 -2.86 -4.62
C GLU A 236 -6.29 -1.89 -3.52
N LYS A 237 -7.55 -1.44 -3.56
CA LYS A 237 -8.13 -0.61 -2.48
C LYS A 237 -8.09 -1.32 -1.12
N ALA A 238 -8.40 -2.62 -1.07
CA ALA A 238 -8.29 -3.40 0.17
C ALA A 238 -6.85 -3.52 0.68
N LEU A 239 -5.86 -3.71 -0.22
CA LEU A 239 -4.44 -3.69 0.16
C LEU A 239 -3.99 -2.32 0.65
N ILE A 240 -4.51 -1.22 0.08
CA ILE A 240 -4.29 0.13 0.60
C ILE A 240 -4.85 0.27 2.02
N SER A 241 -6.10 -0.15 2.24
CA SER A 241 -6.71 -0.16 3.58
C SER A 241 -5.86 -0.96 4.58
N MET A 242 -5.43 -2.18 4.22
CA MET A 242 -4.55 -3.01 5.04
C MET A 242 -3.28 -2.28 5.46
N THR A 243 -2.57 -1.69 4.50
CA THR A 243 -1.34 -0.94 4.79
C THR A 243 -1.58 0.34 5.58
N THR A 244 -2.81 0.84 5.67
CA THR A 244 -3.14 2.09 6.37
C THR A 244 -3.50 1.84 7.84
N TRP A 245 -4.11 0.69 8.12
CA TRP A 245 -4.71 0.41 9.43
C TRP A 245 -3.97 -0.65 10.26
N ILE A 246 -3.20 -1.53 9.61
CA ILE A 246 -2.36 -2.51 10.32
C ILE A 246 -0.99 -1.89 10.58
N SER A 247 -0.49 -2.06 11.80
CA SER A 247 0.83 -1.59 12.21
C SER A 247 1.92 -2.13 11.28
N PRO A 248 2.80 -1.26 10.74
CA PRO A 248 3.86 -1.69 9.85
C PRO A 248 4.82 -2.71 10.49
N ILE A 249 5.06 -2.63 11.81
CA ILE A 249 5.95 -3.55 12.52
C ILE A 249 5.43 -4.99 12.41
N SER A 250 4.12 -5.17 12.52
CA SER A 250 3.43 -6.46 12.42
C SER A 250 3.25 -6.90 10.96
N LEU A 251 2.99 -5.96 10.05
CA LEU A 251 2.67 -6.23 8.64
C LEU A 251 3.91 -6.57 7.79
N LEU A 252 5.04 -5.89 7.99
CA LEU A 252 6.23 -6.07 7.14
C LEU A 252 6.75 -7.53 7.14
N PRO A 253 6.83 -8.25 8.28
CA PRO A 253 7.18 -9.66 8.30
C PRO A 253 6.22 -10.53 7.48
N LYS A 254 4.92 -10.23 7.51
CA LYS A 254 3.90 -10.96 6.74
C LYS A 254 4.04 -10.75 5.23
N LEU A 255 4.50 -9.57 4.80
CA LEU A 255 4.74 -9.25 3.38
C LEU A 255 6.01 -9.88 2.81
N GLN A 256 7.01 -10.13 3.65
CA GLN A 256 8.35 -10.52 3.22
C GLN A 256 8.41 -11.79 2.34
N PRO A 257 7.64 -12.86 2.61
CA PRO A 257 7.60 -14.05 1.74
C PRO A 257 7.13 -13.77 0.30
N TYR A 258 6.32 -12.72 0.09
CA TYR A 258 5.73 -12.41 -1.21
C TYR A 258 6.64 -11.56 -2.10
N LEU A 259 7.66 -10.91 -1.53
CA LEU A 259 8.66 -10.14 -2.28
C LEU A 259 9.54 -11.01 -3.17
N ASN A 260 9.64 -12.31 -2.86
CA ASN A 260 10.39 -13.32 -3.62
C ASN A 260 9.46 -14.35 -4.28
N ASN A 261 8.18 -14.03 -4.46
CA ASN A 261 7.23 -14.95 -5.08
C ASN A 261 7.60 -15.28 -6.53
N LYS A 262 7.32 -16.50 -6.99
CA LYS A 262 7.56 -16.89 -8.39
C LYS A 262 6.79 -16.04 -9.39
N ASN A 263 5.57 -15.60 -9.02
CA ASN A 263 4.74 -14.77 -9.88
C ASN A 263 5.18 -13.29 -9.79
N PRO A 264 5.66 -12.67 -10.89
CA PRO A 264 6.12 -11.29 -10.89
C PRO A 264 5.04 -10.29 -10.48
N ARG A 265 3.77 -10.53 -10.84
CA ARG A 265 2.66 -9.63 -10.48
C ARG A 265 2.43 -9.60 -8.96
N ILE A 266 2.52 -10.76 -8.30
CA ILE A 266 2.44 -10.83 -6.84
C ILE A 266 3.61 -10.11 -6.19
N ARG A 267 4.84 -10.30 -6.71
CA ARG A 267 6.02 -9.57 -6.19
C ARG A 267 5.84 -8.07 -6.27
N ALA A 268 5.36 -7.55 -7.41
CA ALA A 268 5.09 -6.13 -7.57
C ALA A 268 4.07 -5.60 -6.56
N LYS A 269 2.95 -6.32 -6.35
CA LYS A 269 1.93 -5.92 -5.37
C LYS A 269 2.44 -5.98 -3.93
N ALA A 270 3.25 -6.98 -3.59
CA ALA A 270 3.90 -7.06 -2.29
C ALA A 270 4.91 -5.93 -2.08
N SER A 271 5.72 -5.61 -3.11
CA SER A 271 6.69 -4.50 -3.09
C SER A 271 6.00 -3.15 -2.88
N MET A 272 4.87 -2.91 -3.55
CA MET A 272 4.04 -1.73 -3.32
C MET A 272 3.51 -1.65 -1.89
N CYS A 273 2.99 -2.74 -1.34
CA CYS A 273 2.50 -2.78 0.04
C CYS A 273 3.64 -2.52 1.05
N PHE A 274 4.80 -3.13 0.83
CA PHE A 274 5.97 -2.99 1.68
C PHE A 274 6.48 -1.54 1.67
N SER A 275 6.70 -0.98 0.47
CA SER A 275 7.14 0.41 0.28
C SER A 275 6.17 1.42 0.92
N ARG A 276 4.85 1.17 0.84
CA ARG A 276 3.83 2.04 1.47
C ARG A 276 3.79 1.93 3.00
N SER A 277 4.16 0.77 3.55
CA SER A 277 4.09 0.52 5.00
C SER A 277 5.30 1.10 5.74
N VAL A 278 6.49 1.09 5.12
CA VAL A 278 7.74 1.53 5.78
C VAL A 278 7.70 2.99 6.27
N PRO A 279 7.25 4.00 5.49
CA PRO A 279 7.19 5.39 5.96
C PRO A 279 6.31 5.57 7.21
N GLN A 280 5.33 4.69 7.43
CA GLN A 280 4.42 4.76 8.57
C GLN A 280 5.06 4.33 9.89
N LEU A 281 6.22 3.66 9.86
CA LEU A 281 7.06 3.45 11.05
C LEU A 281 7.59 4.79 11.62
N GLY A 282 7.65 5.85 10.79
CA GLY A 282 8.35 7.08 11.11
C GLY A 282 9.88 6.89 11.16
N ALA A 283 10.62 7.98 11.32
CA ALA A 283 12.08 7.94 11.31
C ALA A 283 12.66 7.01 12.40
N GLU A 284 12.15 7.11 13.63
CA GLU A 284 12.65 6.29 14.75
C GLU A 284 12.24 4.82 14.60
N GLY A 285 11.03 4.54 14.10
CA GLY A 285 10.61 3.17 13.83
C GLY A 285 11.40 2.53 12.69
N ILE A 286 11.74 3.28 11.64
CA ILE A 286 12.62 2.83 10.55
C ILE A 286 14.01 2.47 11.09
N LYS A 287 14.58 3.31 11.96
CA LYS A 287 15.85 3.04 12.63
C LYS A 287 15.78 1.78 13.50
N THR A 288 14.72 1.66 14.31
CA THR A 288 14.50 0.53 15.23
C THR A 288 14.29 -0.79 14.47
N TYR A 289 13.54 -0.76 13.37
CA TYR A 289 13.32 -1.94 12.51
C TYR A 289 14.62 -2.40 11.85
N GLY A 290 15.46 -1.43 11.49
CA GLY A 290 16.77 -1.64 10.87
C GLY A 290 16.78 -1.17 9.42
N ILE A 291 17.42 -0.01 9.18
CA ILE A 291 17.59 0.56 7.83
C ILE A 291 18.35 -0.42 6.93
N ASP A 292 19.28 -1.19 7.48
CA ASP A 292 20.05 -2.22 6.79
C ASP A 292 19.16 -3.34 6.21
N LYS A 293 18.12 -3.77 6.94
CA LYS A 293 17.17 -4.77 6.43
C LYS A 293 16.29 -4.18 5.33
N LEU A 294 15.82 -2.95 5.53
CA LEU A 294 14.93 -2.26 4.61
C LEU A 294 15.64 -1.94 3.28
N ILE A 295 16.90 -1.51 3.32
CA ILE A 295 17.68 -1.23 2.11
C ILE A 295 18.02 -2.52 1.35
N GLN A 296 18.28 -3.63 2.04
CA GLN A 296 18.46 -4.95 1.39
C GLN A 296 17.21 -5.38 0.64
N VAL A 297 16.03 -5.23 1.26
CA VAL A 297 14.75 -5.49 0.61
C VAL A 297 14.57 -4.59 -0.61
N ALA A 298 14.70 -3.27 -0.46
CA ALA A 298 14.51 -2.33 -1.57
C ALA A 298 15.48 -2.59 -2.73
N ALA A 299 16.76 -2.83 -2.42
CA ALA A 299 17.79 -3.14 -3.42
C ALA A 299 17.47 -4.41 -4.22
N SER A 300 16.92 -5.46 -3.58
CA SER A 300 16.50 -6.68 -4.28
C SER A 300 15.40 -6.40 -5.33
N GLN A 301 14.47 -5.49 -5.00
CA GLN A 301 13.32 -5.18 -5.85
C GLN A 301 13.65 -4.23 -7.01
N LEU A 302 14.77 -3.50 -6.98
CA LEU A 302 15.21 -2.63 -8.08
C LEU A 302 15.45 -3.39 -9.40
N SER A 303 15.76 -4.68 -9.31
CA SER A 303 16.02 -5.57 -10.45
C SER A 303 14.79 -6.40 -10.87
N ASP A 304 13.63 -6.17 -10.25
CA ASP A 304 12.43 -6.93 -10.58
C ASP A 304 11.98 -6.67 -12.02
N GLN A 305 11.27 -7.64 -12.60
CA GLN A 305 10.80 -7.61 -13.98
C GLN A 305 9.70 -6.56 -14.21
N LEU A 306 8.86 -6.29 -13.21
CA LEU A 306 7.74 -5.36 -13.34
C LEU A 306 8.13 -3.94 -12.91
N PRO A 307 7.76 -2.90 -13.70
CA PRO A 307 8.07 -1.52 -13.38
C PRO A 307 7.46 -1.07 -12.05
N GLU A 308 6.29 -1.58 -11.67
CA GLU A 308 5.62 -1.25 -10.42
C GLU A 308 6.45 -1.64 -9.20
N SER A 309 7.11 -2.80 -9.23
CA SER A 309 8.01 -3.23 -8.15
C SER A 309 9.24 -2.33 -8.07
N ARG A 310 9.84 -2.03 -9.24
CA ARG A 310 11.03 -1.17 -9.32
C ARG A 310 10.73 0.24 -8.83
N GLU A 311 9.57 0.79 -9.16
CA GLU A 311 9.19 2.14 -8.76
C GLU A 311 8.89 2.23 -7.25
N ALA A 312 8.21 1.23 -6.70
CA ALA A 312 8.02 1.12 -5.25
C ALA A 312 9.36 1.01 -4.50
N ALA A 313 10.33 0.28 -5.06
CA ALA A 313 11.68 0.17 -4.52
C ALA A 313 12.42 1.51 -4.56
N ARG A 314 12.35 2.26 -5.66
CA ARG A 314 12.96 3.60 -5.76
C ARG A 314 12.37 4.55 -4.72
N ALA A 315 11.05 4.62 -4.61
CA ALA A 315 10.38 5.46 -3.62
C ALA A 315 10.82 5.11 -2.19
N LEU A 316 10.94 3.80 -1.88
CA LEU A 316 11.42 3.34 -0.58
C LEU A 316 12.87 3.78 -0.32
N LEU A 317 13.77 3.63 -1.30
CA LEU A 317 15.18 4.02 -1.14
C LEU A 317 15.35 5.51 -0.86
N LEU A 318 14.57 6.36 -1.51
CA LEU A 318 14.60 7.80 -1.26
C LEU A 318 14.15 8.15 0.16
N GLU A 319 13.12 7.47 0.67
CA GLU A 319 12.69 7.67 2.06
C GLU A 319 13.75 7.17 3.05
N LEU A 320 14.35 6.00 2.79
CA LEU A 320 15.41 5.47 3.66
C LEU A 320 16.64 6.37 3.70
N GLN A 321 17.06 6.93 2.55
CA GLN A 321 18.16 7.87 2.49
C GLN A 321 17.86 9.13 3.31
N LYS A 322 16.69 9.74 3.10
CA LYS A 322 16.25 10.93 3.83
C LYS A 322 16.24 10.70 5.34
N VAL A 323 15.75 9.54 5.78
CA VAL A 323 15.74 9.17 7.20
C VAL A 323 17.16 8.97 7.72
N TYR A 324 18.02 8.29 6.95
CA TYR A 324 19.42 8.09 7.29
C TYR A 324 20.15 9.42 7.50
N GLU A 325 20.07 10.34 6.54
CA GLU A 325 20.71 11.66 6.60
C GLU A 325 20.25 12.47 7.81
N LYS A 326 18.93 12.49 8.09
CA LYS A 326 18.37 13.18 9.26
C LYS A 326 18.99 12.74 10.59
N PHE A 327 19.33 11.45 10.75
CA PHE A 327 19.97 10.97 11.98
C PHE A 327 21.46 11.29 12.07
N HIS A 328 22.12 11.51 10.93
CA HIS A 328 23.56 11.75 10.87
C HIS A 328 23.91 13.25 10.81
N ASP A 329 22.98 14.12 10.40
CA ASP A 329 23.13 15.59 10.45
C ASP A 329 23.04 16.16 11.88
N ILE A 330 22.65 15.37 12.89
CA ILE A 330 22.41 15.83 14.27
C ILE A 330 23.67 15.86 15.14
N VAL A 331 24.86 15.48 14.64
CA VAL A 331 26.12 15.64 15.39
C VAL A 331 26.79 16.96 14.99
N PRO A 332 26.83 17.99 15.86
CA PRO A 332 27.49 19.24 15.51
C PRO A 332 28.99 18.99 15.42
N VAL A 333 29.56 19.34 14.27
CA VAL A 333 30.98 19.57 14.09
C VAL A 333 31.41 20.61 15.13
N THR A 334 32.04 20.17 16.21
CA THR A 334 32.84 21.06 17.05
C THR A 334 34.04 21.47 16.22
N VAL A 335 33.96 22.68 15.68
CA VAL A 335 35.08 23.38 15.05
C VAL A 335 36.18 23.54 16.11
N SER A 336 37.24 22.73 16.00
CA SER A 336 38.51 23.05 16.67
C SER A 336 39.21 24.15 15.87
N GLU A 337 38.82 25.39 16.12
CA GLU A 337 39.68 26.54 15.90
C GLU A 337 40.71 26.57 17.04
N HIS A 338 41.98 26.32 16.75
CA HIS A 338 43.09 26.92 17.49
C HIS A 338 44.10 27.51 16.51
N THR A 339 43.86 28.79 16.27
CA THR A 339 44.76 29.90 15.97
C THR A 339 46.26 29.62 15.81
N VAL A 340 46.76 30.09 14.66
CA VAL A 340 48.12 30.53 14.37
C VAL A 340 48.68 31.41 15.49
N ASN A 341 49.93 31.16 15.90
CA ASN A 341 50.81 32.18 16.47
C ASN A 341 52.25 31.91 16.02
N GLU A 342 52.79 32.81 15.19
CA GLU A 342 54.23 33.01 15.01
C GLU A 342 54.79 33.80 16.19
N ASN A 343 55.93 33.38 16.77
CA ASN A 343 57.17 34.17 16.77
C ASN A 343 58.30 33.59 17.66
N SER A 344 59.51 33.80 17.12
CA SER A 344 60.85 33.97 17.73
C SER A 344 61.65 32.78 18.30
N VAL A 345 62.64 32.37 17.49
CA VAL A 345 64.10 32.38 17.75
C VAL A 345 64.60 31.87 19.11
N ASP A 346 65.36 30.77 19.09
CA ASP A 346 66.77 30.79 19.54
C ASP A 346 67.53 29.48 19.18
N GLU A 347 68.82 29.68 18.95
CA GLU A 347 69.86 28.81 18.40
C GLU A 347 70.50 27.94 19.51
N HIS A 348 70.86 26.67 19.24
CA HIS A 348 72.16 26.03 19.57
C HIS A 348 72.20 24.48 19.55
N THR A 349 73.00 23.96 18.59
CA THR A 349 74.09 22.96 18.71
C THR A 349 73.94 21.61 19.45
N SER A 350 74.17 20.54 18.66
CA SER A 350 75.06 19.37 18.88
C SER A 350 74.60 18.11 19.64
N SER A 351 74.74 17.01 18.90
CA SER A 351 75.40 15.73 19.25
C SER A 351 74.69 14.65 20.09
N GLU A 352 74.54 13.50 19.42
CA GLU A 352 74.92 12.13 19.82
C GLU A 352 73.88 11.13 20.41
N ASN A 353 73.76 10.03 19.63
CA ASN A 353 73.76 8.62 20.04
C ASN A 353 72.53 7.95 20.70
N SER A 354 71.94 7.06 19.90
CA SER A 354 71.92 5.60 20.10
C SER A 354 70.54 4.93 20.03
N VAL A 355 70.59 3.80 19.36
CA VAL A 355 69.54 2.84 19.03
C VAL A 355 69.00 2.17 20.30
N ASN A 356 67.68 1.98 20.39
CA ASN A 356 67.13 0.70 20.83
C ASN A 356 65.67 0.48 20.37
N GLU A 357 65.47 -0.68 19.74
CA GLU A 357 64.19 -1.28 19.39
C GLU A 357 63.46 -1.84 20.62
N HIS A 358 62.18 -2.22 20.39
CA HIS A 358 61.26 -3.05 21.18
C HIS A 358 60.44 -2.29 22.26
N SER A 359 59.12 -2.42 22.42
CA SER A 359 57.98 -3.01 21.70
C SER A 359 56.77 -2.94 22.68
N VAL A 360 55.54 -2.82 22.17
CA VAL A 360 54.24 -3.17 22.84
C VAL A 360 53.77 -2.19 23.94
N ASP A 361 52.54 -1.69 24.06
CA ASP A 361 51.25 -1.81 23.36
C ASP A 361 50.47 -0.52 23.70
N GLU A 362 49.90 0.18 22.73
CA GLU A 362 48.82 1.12 23.01
C GLU A 362 47.87 1.17 21.81
N ASN A 363 46.86 0.31 21.83
CA ASN A 363 45.69 0.43 20.96
C ASN A 363 44.44 0.36 21.84
N THR A 364 44.21 1.44 22.59
CA THR A 364 42.86 1.80 23.01
C THR A 364 42.05 2.10 21.75
N VAL A 365 41.18 1.16 21.40
CA VAL A 365 40.16 1.26 20.36
C VAL A 365 39.34 2.52 20.64
N ASN A 366 39.58 3.55 19.82
CA ASN A 366 38.80 4.77 19.84
C ASN A 366 37.54 4.51 19.00
N GLU A 367 36.47 4.00 19.61
CA GLU A 367 35.14 3.92 19.00
C GLU A 367 34.54 5.33 18.89
N HIS A 368 35.12 6.18 18.05
CA HIS A 368 34.37 7.29 17.48
C HIS A 368 33.49 6.72 16.36
N PRO A 369 32.16 6.94 16.36
CA PRO A 369 31.33 6.56 15.24
C PRO A 369 31.74 7.44 14.05
N GLU A 370 32.60 6.90 13.18
CA GLU A 370 32.94 7.52 11.91
C GLU A 370 31.65 7.92 11.19
N ILE A 371 31.59 9.18 10.77
CA ILE A 371 30.49 9.72 9.97
C ILE A 371 30.42 8.90 8.68
N ARG A 372 29.56 7.88 8.69
CA ARG A 372 29.43 6.97 7.55
C ARG A 372 28.48 7.61 6.55
N SER A 373 29.02 8.12 5.44
CA SER A 373 28.21 8.66 4.34
C SER A 373 27.17 7.63 3.87
N TRP A 374 26.07 8.08 3.26
CA TRP A 374 25.07 7.17 2.67
C TRP A 374 25.70 6.15 1.71
N GLU A 375 26.71 6.57 0.95
CA GLU A 375 27.48 5.70 0.06
C GLU A 375 28.24 4.61 0.81
N SER A 376 29.02 4.98 1.82
CA SER A 376 29.75 4.02 2.65
C SER A 376 28.79 3.06 3.38
N PHE A 377 27.63 3.57 3.84
CA PHE A 377 26.59 2.74 4.41
C PHE A 377 26.07 1.71 3.40
N CYS A 378 25.67 2.13 2.20
CA CYS A 378 25.21 1.24 1.14
C CYS A 378 26.24 0.16 0.80
N GLN A 379 27.49 0.55 0.60
CA GLN A 379 28.59 -0.37 0.29
C GLN A 379 28.86 -1.38 1.43
N SER A 380 28.64 -0.98 2.69
CA SER A 380 28.81 -1.87 3.85
C SER A 380 27.67 -2.88 4.04
N LYS A 381 26.48 -2.62 3.47
CA LYS A 381 25.26 -3.44 3.71
C LYS A 381 24.79 -4.24 2.50
N LEU A 382 25.30 -3.93 1.31
CA LEU A 382 24.85 -4.50 0.04
C LEU A 382 26.02 -5.07 -0.78
N SER A 383 25.72 -5.95 -1.74
CA SER A 383 26.69 -6.35 -2.75
C SER A 383 27.14 -5.13 -3.59
N PRO A 384 28.35 -5.13 -4.19
CA PRO A 384 28.82 -4.01 -5.00
C PRO A 384 27.83 -3.58 -6.12
N LEU A 385 27.20 -4.55 -6.79
CA LEU A 385 26.21 -4.28 -7.84
C LEU A 385 24.91 -3.67 -7.29
N SER A 386 24.43 -4.19 -6.15
CA SER A 386 23.24 -3.67 -5.48
C SER A 386 23.48 -2.26 -4.94
N ALA A 387 24.64 -2.02 -4.32
CA ALA A 387 25.04 -0.69 -3.84
C ALA A 387 25.09 0.32 -5.01
N GLN A 388 25.73 -0.04 -6.12
CA GLN A 388 25.77 0.83 -7.31
C GLN A 388 24.38 1.13 -7.88
N ALA A 389 23.48 0.13 -7.89
CA ALA A 389 22.10 0.33 -8.34
C ALA A 389 21.34 1.29 -7.43
N VAL A 390 21.48 1.14 -6.10
CA VAL A 390 20.88 2.05 -5.12
C VAL A 390 21.43 3.46 -5.27
N LEU A 391 22.76 3.62 -5.35
CA LEU A 391 23.41 4.92 -5.43
C LEU A 391 23.00 5.71 -6.68
N ARG A 392 22.82 5.03 -7.82
CA ARG A 392 22.27 5.67 -9.02
C ARG A 392 20.88 6.26 -8.78
N VAL A 393 20.00 5.55 -8.07
CA VAL A 393 18.65 6.04 -7.77
C VAL A 393 18.70 7.24 -6.83
N THR A 394 19.50 7.15 -5.76
CA THR A 394 19.55 8.17 -4.69
C THR A 394 20.33 9.42 -5.09
N ASN A 395 21.29 9.32 -6.02
CA ASN A 395 22.06 10.48 -6.49
C ASN A 395 21.30 11.32 -7.51
N ILE A 396 20.55 10.69 -8.43
CA ILE A 396 19.72 11.40 -9.42
C ILE A 396 18.69 12.30 -8.72
N ALA A 397 18.07 11.82 -7.63
CA ALA A 397 17.09 12.60 -6.88
C ALA A 397 17.69 13.86 -6.23
N ARG A 398 18.97 13.81 -5.83
CA ARG A 398 19.68 14.94 -5.25
C ARG A 398 19.92 16.07 -6.26
N GLU A 399 20.26 15.71 -7.50
CA GLU A 399 20.51 16.69 -8.58
C GLU A 399 19.22 17.40 -9.02
N GLY A 400 18.07 16.71 -8.98
CA GLY A 400 16.76 17.30 -9.27
C GLY A 400 16.13 18.18 -8.16
N LEU A 401 16.69 18.16 -6.95
CA LEU A 401 16.30 19.02 -5.82
C LEU A 401 17.14 20.31 -5.72
N VAL A 402 18.28 20.36 -6.43
CA VAL A 402 19.23 21.48 -6.43
C VAL A 402 19.10 22.33 -7.72
N SER A 403 18.23 21.93 -8.65
CA SER A 403 17.87 22.67 -9.88
C SER A 403 16.50 23.31 -9.74
#